data_AF-A0A8J6JKZ6-F1
#
_entry.id   AF-A0A8J6JKZ6-F1
#
_cell.length_a   1.000
_cell.length_b   1.000
_cell.length_c   1.000
_cell.angle_alpha   90.00
_cell.angle_beta   90.00
_cell.angle_gamma   90.00
#
_symmetry.space_group_name_H-M   'P 1'
#
loop_
_entity.id
_entity.type
_entity.pdbx_description
1 polymer ?
#
loop_
_entity_poly.entity_id
_entity_poly.type
_entity_poly.pdbx_seq_one_letter_code
_entity_poly.pdbx_strand_id
1 'polypeptide(L)'
;MEAVSHTTISQFILLGLTQDHGLKLLLFVLFLIIFVCSNLSNLCLMLLIWVDHHLHNPMYFFLSHLSFVDLCYSSTITPKMLVDVTSESKFISSLACATQMFSFAMFATSESLLITAMAYDRYVAICQPLVYHGIMNKSKCWALVSATYFSSFLSSVPHTITVFKFPLCGSNEIDHFLL
;
A
#
# COMPACT_ATOMS: atom_id res chain seq x y z
N MET A 1 -2.48 -46.12 14.33
CA MET A 1 -2.36 -45.30 13.10
C MET A 1 -3.49 -44.31 13.13
N GLU A 2 -3.23 -43.13 13.70
CA GLU A 2 -4.21 -42.03 13.73
C GLU A 2 -4.05 -41.23 12.43
N ALA A 3 -5.13 -41.20 11.64
CA ALA A 3 -5.19 -40.40 10.44
C ALA A 3 -5.38 -38.92 10.83
N VAL A 4 -4.27 -38.19 10.93
CA VAL A 4 -4.29 -36.72 11.04
C VAL A 4 -4.87 -36.17 9.74
N SER A 5 -6.12 -35.74 9.81
CA SER A 5 -6.80 -35.04 8.72
C SER A 5 -6.25 -33.63 8.69
N HIS A 6 -5.38 -33.32 7.73
CA HIS A 6 -4.95 -31.95 7.44
C HIS A 6 -6.16 -31.14 6.97
N THR A 7 -6.80 -30.42 7.89
CA THR A 7 -7.81 -29.41 7.56
C THR A 7 -7.11 -28.18 7.01
N THR A 8 -7.05 -28.08 5.68
CA THR A 8 -6.59 -26.89 4.98
C THR A 8 -7.51 -25.72 5.32
N ILE A 9 -7.02 -24.81 6.17
CA ILE A 9 -7.78 -23.66 6.70
C ILE A 9 -8.16 -22.72 5.54
N SER A 10 -9.47 -22.56 5.28
CA SER A 10 -10.00 -21.93 4.06
C SER A 10 -10.53 -20.50 4.26
N GLN A 11 -10.74 -20.06 5.51
CA GLN A 11 -11.51 -18.84 5.80
C GLN A 11 -11.05 -18.15 7.10
N PHE A 12 -10.84 -16.83 7.04
CA PHE A 12 -10.64 -15.97 8.22
C PHE A 12 -11.89 -15.10 8.44
N ILE A 13 -12.25 -14.83 9.70
CA ILE A 13 -13.39 -14.00 10.12
C ILE A 13 -12.86 -12.67 10.67
N LEU A 14 -13.23 -11.54 10.08
CA LEU A 14 -12.82 -10.20 10.54
C LEU A 14 -13.82 -9.68 11.61
N LEU A 15 -13.45 -9.40 12.85
CA LEU A 15 -14.42 -8.82 13.82
C LEU A 15 -14.82 -7.38 13.40
N GLY A 16 -16.06 -6.94 13.65
CA GLY A 16 -16.54 -5.61 13.21
C GLY A 16 -16.11 -4.47 14.11
N LEU A 17 -15.73 -3.33 13.52
CA LEU A 17 -15.38 -2.07 14.22
C LEU A 17 -16.46 -1.62 15.21
N THR A 18 -17.74 -1.92 14.93
CA THR A 18 -18.82 -1.67 15.87
C THR A 18 -20.06 -2.52 15.56
N GLN A 19 -20.84 -2.84 16.59
CA GLN A 19 -22.14 -3.53 16.50
C GLN A 19 -23.30 -2.53 16.31
N ASP A 20 -23.06 -1.22 16.51
CA ASP A 20 -24.05 -0.17 16.31
C ASP A 20 -24.24 0.15 14.82
N HIS A 21 -25.47 -0.02 14.34
CA HIS A 21 -25.82 0.14 12.92
C HIS A 21 -25.63 1.58 12.42
N GLY A 22 -25.86 2.58 13.27
CA GLY A 22 -25.69 4.00 12.93
C GLY A 22 -24.22 4.37 12.80
N LEU A 23 -23.38 3.89 13.72
CA LEU A 23 -21.94 4.14 13.68
C LEU A 23 -21.25 3.41 12.51
N LYS A 24 -21.73 2.20 12.14
CA LYS A 24 -21.27 1.45 10.96
C LYS A 24 -21.53 2.24 9.66
N LEU A 25 -22.73 2.83 9.51
CA LEU A 25 -23.08 3.67 8.38
C LEU A 25 -22.23 4.95 8.31
N LEU A 26 -22.01 5.61 9.45
CA LEU A 26 -21.16 6.81 9.54
C LEU A 26 -19.73 6.52 9.08
N LEU A 27 -19.13 5.42 9.57
CA LEU A 27 -17.79 4.99 9.18
C LEU A 27 -17.71 4.65 7.69
N PHE A 28 -18.71 3.96 7.15
CA PHE A 28 -18.78 3.66 5.71
C PHE A 28 -18.74 4.94 4.87
N VAL A 29 -19.60 5.91 5.18
CA VAL A 29 -19.67 7.19 4.45
C VAL A 29 -18.35 7.95 4.59
N LEU A 30 -17.78 7.99 5.79
CA LEU A 30 -16.51 8.67 6.05
C LEU A 30 -15.36 8.06 5.22
N PHE A 31 -15.18 6.73 5.28
CA PHE A 31 -14.12 6.05 4.52
C PHE A 31 -14.32 6.17 3.00
N LEU A 32 -15.57 6.15 2.53
CA LEU A 32 -15.88 6.36 1.12
C LEU A 32 -15.47 7.76 0.65
N ILE A 33 -15.79 8.80 1.44
CA ILE A 33 -15.41 10.18 1.11
C ILE A 33 -13.89 10.31 1.08
N ILE A 34 -13.20 9.83 2.11
CA ILE A 34 -11.72 9.87 2.18
C ILE A 34 -11.11 9.15 0.99
N PHE A 35 -11.63 7.97 0.63
CA PHE A 35 -11.18 7.20 -0.52
C PHE A 35 -11.31 7.98 -1.84
N VAL A 36 -12.50 8.51 -2.13
CA VAL A 36 -12.75 9.25 -3.38
C VAL A 36 -11.89 10.51 -3.43
N CYS A 37 -11.83 11.29 -2.35
CA CYS A 37 -11.03 12.50 -2.30
C CYS A 37 -9.53 12.22 -2.48
N SER A 38 -9.00 11.20 -1.78
CA SER A 38 -7.59 10.81 -1.89
C SER A 38 -7.22 10.36 -3.30
N ASN A 39 -8.04 9.48 -3.90
CA ASN A 39 -7.78 8.99 -5.26
C ASN A 39 -7.91 10.11 -6.30
N LEU A 40 -8.93 10.96 -6.18
CA LEU A 40 -9.09 12.08 -7.10
C LEU A 40 -7.92 13.06 -7.00
N SER A 41 -7.46 13.36 -5.78
CA SER A 41 -6.30 14.22 -5.55
C SER A 41 -5.02 13.65 -6.18
N ASN A 42 -4.74 12.37 -5.95
CA ASN A 42 -3.55 11.70 -6.50
C ASN A 42 -3.59 11.59 -8.02
N LEU A 43 -4.75 11.27 -8.60
CA LEU A 43 -4.94 11.27 -10.06
C LEU A 43 -4.73 12.67 -10.66
N CYS A 44 -5.33 13.69 -10.04
CA CYS A 44 -5.19 15.08 -10.48
C CYS A 44 -3.73 15.51 -10.44
N LEU A 45 -3.01 15.20 -9.36
CA LEU A 45 -1.59 15.52 -9.21
C LEU A 45 -0.72 14.83 -10.27
N MET A 46 -0.95 13.54 -10.54
CA MET A 46 -0.25 12.83 -11.62
C MET A 46 -0.51 13.46 -12.98
N LEU A 47 -1.78 13.75 -13.31
CA LEU A 47 -2.15 14.37 -14.58
C LEU A 47 -1.54 15.76 -14.73
N LEU A 48 -1.54 16.56 -13.66
CA LEU A 48 -0.96 17.89 -13.66
C LEU A 48 0.54 17.84 -13.97
N ILE A 49 1.27 16.92 -13.34
CA ILE A 49 2.72 16.74 -13.57
C ILE A 49 3.00 16.27 -15.00
N TRP A 50 2.12 15.45 -15.59
CA TRP A 50 2.32 14.95 -16.97
C TRP A 50 2.01 16.00 -18.04
N VAL A 51 1.04 16.88 -17.78
CA VAL A 51 0.61 17.91 -18.74
C VAL A 51 1.53 19.14 -18.68
N ASP A 52 1.98 19.53 -17.49
CA ASP A 52 2.80 20.73 -17.31
C ASP A 52 4.30 20.41 -17.36
N HIS A 53 4.93 20.77 -18.48
CA HIS A 53 6.35 20.57 -18.69
C HIS A 53 7.25 21.36 -17.70
N HIS A 54 6.76 22.45 -17.10
CA HIS A 54 7.51 23.20 -16.08
C HIS A 54 7.66 22.42 -14.77
N LEU A 55 6.81 21.42 -14.54
CA LEU A 55 6.90 20.53 -13.39
C LEU A 55 7.84 19.34 -13.62
N HIS A 56 8.51 19.21 -14.78
CA HIS A 56 9.45 18.10 -15.04
C HIS A 56 10.80 18.21 -14.31
N ASN A 57 10.76 18.43 -13.00
CA ASN A 57 11.91 18.31 -12.09
C ASN A 57 11.95 16.93 -11.41
N PRO A 58 13.13 16.46 -10.96
CA PRO A 58 13.29 15.18 -10.25
C PRO A 58 12.31 14.99 -9.09
N MET A 59 12.07 16.03 -8.29
CA MET A 59 11.14 15.99 -7.17
C MET A 59 9.71 15.61 -7.60
N TYR A 60 9.17 16.27 -8.63
CA TYR A 60 7.82 15.98 -9.14
C TYR A 60 7.75 14.63 -9.86
N PHE A 61 8.85 14.17 -10.45
CA PHE A 61 8.94 12.80 -10.98
C PHE A 61 8.73 11.77 -9.88
N PHE A 62 9.41 11.90 -8.73
CA PHE A 62 9.17 11.03 -7.57
C PHE A 62 7.75 11.18 -7.02
N LEU A 63 7.22 12.42 -6.98
CA LEU A 63 5.86 12.69 -6.53
C LEU A 63 4.81 12.00 -7.41
N SER A 64 4.99 11.96 -8.73
CA SER A 64 4.11 11.22 -9.64
C SER A 64 4.11 9.71 -9.35
N HIS A 65 5.28 9.13 -9.01
CA HIS A 65 5.37 7.73 -8.61
C HIS A 65 4.77 7.47 -7.23
N LEU A 66 4.88 8.43 -6.31
CA LEU A 66 4.25 8.37 -4.99
C LEU A 66 2.73 8.37 -5.12
N SER A 67 2.17 9.30 -5.90
CA SER A 67 0.73 9.34 -6.18
C SER A 67 0.22 8.07 -6.85
N PHE A 68 1.01 7.45 -7.73
CA PHE A 68 0.66 6.14 -8.29
C PHE A 68 0.59 5.05 -7.21
N VAL A 69 1.58 5.01 -6.31
CA VAL A 69 1.60 4.07 -5.18
C VAL A 69 0.38 4.29 -4.27
N ASP A 70 0.04 5.54 -3.95
CA ASP A 70 -1.11 5.88 -3.10
C ASP A 70 -2.44 5.43 -3.70
N LEU A 71 -2.60 5.56 -5.02
CA LEU A 71 -3.78 5.06 -5.74
C LEU A 71 -3.90 3.54 -5.64
N CYS A 72 -2.81 2.82 -5.90
CA CYS A 72 -2.79 1.36 -5.85
C CYS A 72 -3.00 0.84 -4.41
N TYR A 73 -2.40 1.50 -3.42
CA TYR A 73 -2.53 1.18 -2.01
C TYR A 73 -3.98 1.36 -1.53
N SER A 74 -4.55 2.55 -1.76
CA SER A 74 -5.92 2.86 -1.39
C SER A 74 -6.93 1.94 -2.08
N SER A 75 -6.71 1.63 -3.37
CA SER A 75 -7.59 0.74 -4.14
C SER A 75 -7.53 -0.72 -3.72
N THR A 76 -6.45 -1.15 -3.07
CA THR A 76 -6.31 -2.53 -2.58
C THR A 76 -6.99 -2.71 -1.21
N ILE A 77 -6.87 -1.71 -0.33
CA ILE A 77 -7.30 -1.81 1.08
C ILE A 77 -8.74 -1.31 1.26
N THR A 78 -9.07 -0.14 0.72
CA THR A 78 -10.32 0.55 1.06
C THR A 78 -11.58 -0.15 0.51
N PRO A 79 -11.61 -0.69 -0.73
CA PRO A 79 -12.79 -1.42 -1.20
C PRO A 79 -13.10 -2.65 -0.37
N LYS A 80 -12.06 -3.37 0.08
CA LYS A 80 -12.16 -4.51 0.99
C LYS A 80 -12.76 -4.09 2.33
N MET A 81 -12.21 -3.05 2.93
CA MET A 81 -12.69 -2.47 4.18
C MET A 81 -14.16 -2.01 4.09
N LEU A 82 -14.57 -1.37 2.99
CA LEU A 82 -15.94 -0.91 2.75
C LEU A 82 -16.94 -2.07 2.62
N VAL A 83 -16.53 -3.16 1.98
CA VAL A 83 -17.34 -4.40 1.89
C VAL A 83 -17.44 -5.08 3.25
N ASP A 84 -16.36 -5.13 4.03
CA ASP A 84 -16.38 -5.74 5.37
C ASP A 84 -17.18 -4.89 6.38
N VAL A 85 -17.27 -3.58 6.17
CA VAL A 85 -18.13 -2.67 6.93
C VAL A 85 -19.59 -2.77 6.49
N THR A 86 -19.97 -3.49 5.44
CA THR A 86 -21.38 -3.66 5.04
C THR A 86 -21.87 -5.10 5.13
N SER A 87 -20.99 -6.08 4.90
CA SER A 87 -21.32 -7.51 4.99
C SER A 87 -21.45 -8.00 6.44
N GLU A 88 -22.42 -8.89 6.69
CA GLU A 88 -22.52 -9.65 7.94
C GLU A 88 -21.61 -10.90 7.95
N SER A 89 -21.20 -11.37 6.76
CA SER A 89 -20.27 -12.49 6.59
C SER A 89 -18.93 -11.99 6.07
N LYS A 90 -17.88 -12.17 6.86
CA LYS A 90 -16.57 -11.54 6.63
C LYS A 90 -15.51 -12.56 6.30
N PHE A 91 -15.78 -13.31 5.24
CA PHE A 91 -14.93 -14.39 4.79
C PHE A 91 -13.98 -13.89 3.72
N ILE A 92 -12.68 -13.89 4.03
CA ILE A 92 -11.62 -13.71 3.04
C ILE A 92 -10.96 -15.06 2.74
N SER A 93 -10.77 -15.35 1.45
CA SER A 93 -9.97 -16.50 1.03
C SER A 93 -8.51 -16.28 1.45
N SER A 94 -7.82 -17.37 1.83
CA SER A 94 -6.38 -17.33 2.17
C SER A 94 -5.53 -16.68 1.07
N LEU A 95 -5.86 -16.91 -0.21
CA LEU A 95 -5.16 -16.28 -1.33
C LEU A 95 -5.41 -14.76 -1.38
N ALA A 96 -6.66 -14.33 -1.17
CA ALA A 96 -6.99 -12.90 -1.16
C ALA A 96 -6.34 -12.16 0.01
N CYS A 97 -6.27 -12.81 1.19
CA CYS A 97 -5.53 -12.30 2.35
C CYS A 97 -4.03 -12.19 2.06
N ALA A 98 -3.44 -13.22 1.42
CA ALA A 98 -2.04 -13.19 1.01
C ALA A 98 -1.73 -12.06 0.03
N THR A 99 -2.59 -11.86 -0.97
CA THR A 99 -2.42 -10.77 -1.92
C THR A 99 -2.56 -9.40 -1.25
N GLN A 100 -3.54 -9.22 -0.35
CA GLN A 100 -3.72 -7.96 0.37
C GLN A 100 -2.51 -7.61 1.23
N MET A 101 -2.03 -8.56 2.05
CA MET A 101 -0.83 -8.38 2.88
C MET A 101 0.41 -8.07 2.05
N PHE A 102 0.60 -8.82 0.96
CA PHE A 102 1.73 -8.61 0.07
C PHE A 102 1.69 -7.20 -0.53
N SER A 103 0.54 -6.80 -1.07
CA SER A 103 0.34 -5.48 -1.66
C SER A 103 0.53 -4.36 -0.64
N PHE A 104 -0.01 -4.51 0.58
CA PHE A 104 0.19 -3.54 1.67
C PHE A 104 1.67 -3.33 1.96
N ALA A 105 2.42 -4.42 2.20
CA ALA A 105 3.85 -4.34 2.48
C ALA A 105 4.63 -3.71 1.32
N MET A 106 4.28 -4.05 0.07
CA MET A 106 4.95 -3.54 -1.13
C MET A 106 4.77 -2.03 -1.26
N PHE A 107 3.53 -1.55 -1.13
CA PHE A 107 3.21 -0.15 -1.29
C PHE A 107 3.70 0.69 -0.11
N ALA A 108 3.53 0.23 1.14
CA ALA A 108 4.01 0.96 2.32
C ALA A 108 5.54 1.14 2.32
N THR A 109 6.27 0.09 1.90
CA THR A 109 7.74 0.21 1.73
C THR A 109 8.10 1.11 0.55
N SER A 110 7.35 1.06 -0.55
CA SER A 110 7.60 1.92 -1.72
C SER A 110 7.38 3.39 -1.39
N GLU A 111 6.31 3.72 -0.66
CA GLU A 111 6.00 5.06 -0.17
C GLU A 111 7.16 5.62 0.65
N SER A 112 7.62 4.87 1.65
CA SER A 112 8.73 5.24 2.53
C SER A 112 10.03 5.49 1.75
N LEU A 113 10.35 4.63 0.79
CA LEU A 113 11.56 4.74 -0.04
C LEU A 113 11.46 5.90 -1.04
N LEU A 114 10.28 6.17 -1.61
CA LEU A 114 10.06 7.34 -2.48
C LEU A 114 10.17 8.65 -1.69
N ILE A 115 9.61 8.72 -0.48
CA ILE A 115 9.79 9.87 0.42
C ILE A 115 11.28 10.07 0.74
N THR A 116 12.00 8.99 1.00
CA THR A 116 13.46 9.04 1.22
C THR A 116 14.20 9.54 -0.03
N ALA A 117 13.83 9.10 -1.23
CA ALA A 117 14.41 9.59 -2.47
C ALA A 117 14.16 11.08 -2.70
N MET A 118 12.96 11.58 -2.38
CA MET A 118 12.64 13.00 -2.42
C MET A 118 13.45 13.81 -1.39
N ALA A 119 13.60 13.29 -0.16
CA ALA A 119 14.44 13.91 0.86
C ALA A 119 15.91 13.98 0.41
N TYR A 120 16.40 12.91 -0.22
CA TYR A 120 17.74 12.86 -0.81
C TYR A 120 17.90 13.88 -1.96
N ASP A 121 16.91 14.01 -2.85
CA ASP A 121 16.91 15.04 -3.89
C ASP A 121 17.04 16.45 -3.31
N ARG A 122 16.21 16.79 -2.32
CA ARG A 122 16.27 18.09 -1.65
C ARG A 122 17.61 18.31 -0.94
N TYR A 123 18.17 17.28 -0.32
CA TYR A 123 19.49 17.34 0.31
C TYR A 123 20.59 17.68 -0.71
N VAL A 124 20.66 16.98 -1.84
CA VAL A 124 21.68 17.24 -2.86
C VAL A 124 21.50 18.61 -3.50
N ALA A 125 20.26 19.05 -3.71
CA ALA A 125 19.96 20.38 -4.25
C ALA A 125 20.49 21.51 -3.35
N ILE A 126 20.38 21.36 -2.02
CA ILE A 126 20.81 22.36 -1.04
C ILE A 126 22.32 22.28 -0.78
N CYS A 127 22.85 21.08 -0.54
CA CYS A 127 24.23 20.91 -0.10
C CYS A 127 25.24 20.92 -1.25
N GLN A 128 24.82 20.60 -2.49
CA GLN A 128 25.71 20.46 -3.65
C GLN A 128 25.11 21.05 -4.94
N PRO A 129 24.73 22.33 -4.97
CA PRO A 129 23.98 22.93 -6.09
C PRO A 129 24.75 22.90 -7.42
N LEU A 130 26.08 23.07 -7.39
CA LEU A 130 26.94 23.13 -8.58
C LEU A 130 27.01 21.80 -9.35
N VAL A 131 26.85 20.67 -8.65
CA VAL A 131 26.91 19.32 -9.25
C VAL A 131 25.56 18.63 -9.26
N TYR A 132 24.50 19.27 -8.77
CA TYR A 132 23.15 18.71 -8.66
C TYR A 132 22.67 18.06 -9.96
N HIS A 133 22.78 18.76 -11.10
CA HIS A 133 22.35 18.22 -12.41
C HIS A 133 23.17 17.01 -12.88
N GLY A 134 24.41 16.85 -12.39
CA GLY A 134 25.23 15.67 -12.65
C GLY A 134 24.83 14.47 -11.78
N ILE A 135 24.46 14.72 -10.52
CA ILE A 135 24.06 13.69 -9.56
C ILE A 135 22.61 13.24 -9.81
N MET A 136 21.71 14.20 -9.96
CA MET A 136 20.27 13.99 -10.11
C MET A 136 19.82 14.22 -11.54
N ASN A 137 20.24 13.32 -12.43
CA ASN A 137 19.77 13.27 -13.81
C ASN A 137 18.61 12.28 -13.99
N LYS A 138 17.96 12.30 -15.15
CA LYS A 138 16.82 11.41 -15.46
C LYS A 138 17.15 9.93 -15.30
N SER A 139 18.35 9.49 -15.70
CA SER A 139 18.76 8.08 -15.58
C SER A 139 18.88 7.66 -14.11
N LYS A 140 19.43 8.52 -13.24
CA LYS A 140 19.52 8.28 -11.80
C LYS A 140 18.16 8.30 -11.12
N CYS A 141 17.25 9.21 -11.53
CA CYS A 141 15.87 9.22 -11.04
C CYS A 141 15.16 7.90 -11.35
N TRP A 142 15.26 7.41 -12.59
CA TRP A 142 14.73 6.11 -12.98
C TRP A 142 15.37 4.96 -12.20
N ALA A 143 16.69 4.98 -12.03
CA ALA A 143 17.40 3.97 -11.24
C ALA A 143 16.93 3.94 -9.78
N LEU A 144 16.70 5.11 -9.16
CA LEU A 144 16.17 5.21 -7.80
C LEU A 144 14.74 4.66 -7.70
N VAL A 145 13.85 5.03 -8.62
CA VAL A 145 12.48 4.49 -8.66
C VAL A 145 12.47 2.98 -8.87
N SER A 146 13.28 2.47 -9.81
CA SER A 146 13.41 1.03 -10.04
C SER A 146 13.97 0.30 -8.81
N ALA A 147 14.96 0.89 -8.13
CA ALA A 147 15.50 0.35 -6.89
C ALA A 147 14.43 0.33 -5.79
N THR A 148 13.63 1.39 -5.65
CA THR A 148 12.52 1.43 -4.70
C THR A 148 11.54 0.28 -4.92
N TYR A 149 11.01 0.12 -6.13
CA TYR A 149 10.05 -0.96 -6.40
C TYR A 149 10.67 -2.35 -6.24
N PHE A 150 11.92 -2.53 -6.65
CA PHE A 150 12.61 -3.80 -6.50
C PHE A 150 12.87 -4.17 -5.03
N SER A 151 13.36 -3.21 -4.24
CA SER A 151 13.58 -3.38 -2.80
C SER A 151 12.26 -3.65 -2.08
N SER A 152 11.20 -2.91 -2.39
CA SER A 152 9.87 -3.14 -1.85
C SER A 152 9.34 -4.54 -2.14
N PHE A 153 9.52 -5.02 -3.37
CA PHE A 153 9.11 -6.36 -3.76
C PHE A 153 9.88 -7.41 -2.94
N LEU A 154 11.21 -7.27 -2.87
CA LEU A 154 12.08 -8.20 -2.16
C LEU A 154 11.80 -8.22 -0.65
N SER A 155 11.44 -7.08 -0.06
CA SER A 155 11.06 -6.99 1.37
C SER A 155 9.67 -7.57 1.66
N SER A 156 8.74 -7.49 0.72
CA SER A 156 7.33 -7.89 0.93
C SER A 156 7.11 -9.40 0.80
N VAL A 157 7.88 -10.07 -0.06
CA VAL A 157 7.85 -11.53 -0.24
C VAL A 157 8.12 -12.30 1.06
N PRO A 158 9.23 -12.08 1.80
CA PRO A 158 9.51 -12.82 3.03
C PRO A 158 8.52 -12.49 4.15
N HIS A 159 8.03 -11.25 4.24
CA HIS A 159 6.99 -10.87 5.19
C HIS A 159 5.72 -11.71 4.96
N THR A 160 5.30 -11.80 3.70
CA THR A 160 4.12 -12.59 3.32
C THR A 160 4.33 -14.09 3.54
N ILE A 161 5.48 -14.62 3.10
CA ILE A 161 5.80 -16.04 3.25
C ILE A 161 5.91 -16.44 4.73
N THR A 162 6.49 -15.60 5.58
CA THR A 162 6.66 -15.92 7.01
C THR A 162 5.32 -16.05 7.71
N VAL A 163 4.39 -15.14 7.44
CA VAL A 163 3.03 -15.17 8.01
C VAL A 163 2.25 -16.41 7.53
N PHE A 164 2.40 -16.82 6.26
CA PHE A 164 1.71 -18.00 5.73
C PHE A 164 2.41 -19.35 5.97
N LYS A 165 3.72 -19.35 6.27
CA LYS A 165 4.48 -20.57 6.59
C LYS A 165 4.51 -20.91 8.07
N PHE A 166 4.25 -19.95 8.96
CA PHE A 166 4.02 -20.30 10.36
C PHE A 166 2.69 -21.06 10.46
N PRO A 167 2.67 -22.27 11.04
CA PRO A 167 1.42 -22.95 11.29
C PRO A 167 0.60 -22.08 12.23
N LEU A 168 -0.53 -21.56 11.74
CA LEU A 168 -1.59 -20.97 12.56
C LEU A 168 -2.15 -22.09 13.45
N CYS A 169 -1.42 -22.40 14.52
CA CYS A 169 -1.80 -23.34 15.55
C CYS A 169 -2.65 -22.57 16.57
N GLY A 170 -3.96 -22.51 16.33
CA GLY A 170 -4.94 -22.09 17.33
C GLY A 170 -5.80 -20.88 16.95
N SER A 171 -7.11 -21.06 17.13
CA SER A 171 -8.25 -20.13 17.04
C SER A 171 -8.27 -19.13 15.87
N ASN A 172 -9.29 -19.27 15.00
CA ASN A 172 -9.59 -18.45 13.83
C ASN A 172 -10.04 -17.01 14.18
N GLU A 173 -9.27 -16.26 14.96
CA GLU A 173 -9.55 -14.86 15.30
C GLU A 173 -8.31 -14.01 15.01
N ILE A 174 -8.35 -13.22 13.94
CA ILE A 174 -7.33 -12.20 13.66
C ILE A 174 -7.86 -10.88 14.21
N ASP A 175 -7.29 -10.44 15.32
CA ASP A 175 -7.70 -9.21 16.04
C ASP A 175 -7.02 -7.93 15.51
N HIS A 176 -6.40 -7.99 14.33
CA HIS A 176 -5.67 -6.84 13.79
C HIS A 176 -6.15 -6.41 12.40
N PHE A 177 -6.85 -5.27 12.44
CA PHE A 177 -7.41 -4.47 11.34
C PHE A 177 -6.37 -3.80 10.43
N LEU A 178 -5.08 -4.01 10.69
CA LEU A 178 -3.98 -3.44 9.92
C LEU A 178 -3.11 -4.59 9.41
N LEU A 179 -3.51 -5.07 8.23
CA LEU A 179 -2.65 -5.78 7.32
C LEU A 179 -2.91 -5.33 5.89
#